data_AF-A0A3N5FZR2-F1
#
_entry.id   AF-A0A3N5FZR2-F1
#
_cell.length_a   1.000
_cell.length_b   1.000
_cell.length_c   1.000
_cell.angle_alpha   90.00
_cell.angle_beta   90.00
_cell.angle_gamma   90.00
#
_symmetry.space_group_name_H-M   'P 1'
#
loop_
_entity.id
_entity.type
_entity.pdbx_description
1 polymer ?
#
loop_
_entity_poly.entity_id
_entity_poly.type
_entity_poly.pdbx_seq_one_letter_code
_entity_poly.pdbx_strand_id
1 'polypeptide(L)'
;PERFGVKALYLFGSTKNASAGPGSDIDLLVHVTGDPEKRILLEAWLEGWSWSLAELNYQRTGYRSDGLLDVHYLTDEDIARGDSYAARIGAVTDAARPLDLGGRAAG
;
A
#
# COMPACT_ATOMS: atom_id res chain seq x y z
N PRO A 1 -8.11 5.00 -9.61
CA PRO A 1 -6.78 5.56 -9.24
C PRO A 1 -6.74 7.10 -9.28
N GLU A 2 -7.19 7.71 -10.38
CA GLU A 2 -7.14 9.17 -10.63
C GLU A 2 -7.84 10.01 -9.56
N ARG A 3 -9.03 9.57 -9.10
CA ARG A 3 -9.79 10.23 -8.00
C ARG A 3 -8.93 10.45 -6.75
N PHE A 4 -8.05 9.51 -6.45
CA PHE A 4 -7.21 9.52 -5.25
C PHE A 4 -5.78 10.03 -5.54
N GLY A 5 -5.51 10.47 -6.77
CA GLY A 5 -4.17 10.93 -7.15
C GLY A 5 -3.11 9.83 -7.06
N VAL A 6 -3.50 8.57 -7.18
CA VAL A 6 -2.59 7.41 -7.14
C VAL A 6 -2.03 7.14 -8.52
N LYS A 7 -0.69 7.16 -8.63
CA LYS A 7 0.07 6.86 -9.84
C LYS A 7 0.48 5.38 -9.91
N ALA A 8 0.88 4.81 -8.78
CA ALA A 8 1.26 3.41 -8.66
C ALA A 8 1.02 2.90 -7.24
N LEU A 9 0.85 1.58 -7.10
CA LEU A 9 0.68 0.89 -5.84
C LEU A 9 1.59 -0.34 -5.84
N TYR A 10 2.22 -0.61 -4.70
CA TYR A 10 3.11 -1.74 -4.55
C TYR A 10 2.83 -2.47 -3.23
N LEU A 11 3.00 -3.78 -3.25
CA LEU A 11 2.99 -4.65 -2.08
C LEU A 11 4.43 -4.98 -1.69
N PHE A 12 4.76 -4.89 -0.41
CA PHE A 12 6.06 -5.33 0.08
C PHE A 12 5.92 -6.16 1.37
N GLY A 13 7.04 -6.41 2.04
CA GLY A 13 7.07 -7.06 3.34
C GLY A 13 6.58 -8.51 3.36
N SER A 14 6.06 -8.93 4.51
CA SER A 14 5.79 -10.34 4.82
C SER A 14 4.72 -10.96 3.90
N THR A 15 3.71 -10.17 3.53
CA THR A 15 2.64 -10.60 2.62
C THR A 15 3.19 -10.84 1.21
N LYS A 16 4.03 -9.94 0.68
CA LYS A 16 4.70 -10.15 -0.62
C LYS A 16 5.66 -11.34 -0.59
N ASN A 17 6.32 -11.58 0.55
CA ASN A 17 7.32 -12.64 0.71
C ASN A 17 6.72 -14.01 1.12
N ALA A 18 5.39 -14.13 1.18
CA ALA A 18 4.68 -15.35 1.58
C ALA A 18 5.10 -15.88 2.97
N SER A 19 5.50 -14.98 3.87
CA SER A 19 5.89 -15.29 5.26
C SER A 19 4.95 -14.67 6.29
N ALA A 20 3.88 -14.01 5.85
CA ALA A 20 2.87 -13.41 6.72
C ALA A 20 2.17 -14.47 7.59
N GLY A 21 2.08 -14.19 8.89
CA GLY A 21 1.27 -14.95 9.84
C GLY A 21 -0.02 -14.22 10.19
N PRO A 22 -0.88 -14.80 11.06
CA PRO A 22 -2.15 -14.19 11.45
C PRO A 22 -2.07 -12.79 12.08
N GLY A 23 -0.92 -12.43 12.65
CA GLY A 23 -0.66 -11.12 13.24
C GLY A 23 0.12 -10.17 12.35
N SER A 24 0.39 -10.54 11.09
CA SER A 24 1.09 -9.67 10.15
C SER A 24 0.16 -8.63 9.54
N ASP A 25 0.71 -7.45 9.28
CA ASP A 25 0.12 -6.39 8.48
C ASP A 25 0.34 -6.61 6.97
N ILE A 26 -0.33 -5.76 6.19
CA ILE A 26 -0.21 -5.66 4.75
C ILE A 26 0.47 -4.34 4.44
N ASP A 27 1.75 -4.47 4.10
CA ASP A 27 2.66 -3.38 3.74
C ASP A 27 2.38 -2.85 2.32
N LEU A 28 1.97 -1.59 2.22
CA LEU A 28 1.68 -0.91 0.95
C LEU A 28 2.58 0.31 0.74
N LEU A 29 3.09 0.43 -0.49
CA LEU A 29 3.70 1.67 -0.98
C LEU A 29 2.81 2.30 -2.03
N VAL A 30 2.49 3.57 -1.86
CA VAL A 30 1.60 4.30 -2.76
C VAL A 30 2.32 5.51 -3.34
N HIS A 31 2.53 5.50 -4.65
CA HIS A 31 3.02 6.67 -5.37
C HIS A 31 1.85 7.62 -5.65
N VAL A 32 1.92 8.83 -5.11
CA VAL A 32 0.88 9.85 -5.20
C VAL A 32 1.34 11.11 -5.94
N THR A 33 0.39 11.83 -6.52
CA THR A 33 0.62 13.10 -7.27
C THR A 33 1.09 14.27 -6.41
N GLY A 34 1.05 14.18 -5.08
CA GLY A 34 1.35 15.29 -4.16
C GLY A 34 0.16 16.22 -3.85
N ASP A 35 -1.01 16.01 -4.45
CA ASP A 35 -2.24 16.75 -4.16
C ASP A 35 -2.78 16.41 -2.75
N PRO A 36 -2.80 17.37 -1.80
CA PRO A 36 -3.17 17.11 -0.41
C PRO A 36 -4.65 16.75 -0.24
N GLU A 37 -5.56 17.27 -1.08
CA GLU A 37 -6.99 16.95 -0.96
C GLU A 37 -7.25 15.50 -1.38
N LYS A 38 -6.63 15.07 -2.48
CA LYS A 38 -6.69 13.67 -2.93
C LYS A 38 -6.03 12.72 -1.95
N ARG A 39 -4.95 13.18 -1.30
CA ARG A 39 -4.24 12.44 -0.25
C ARG A 39 -5.16 12.13 0.93
N ILE A 40 -5.88 13.12 1.44
CA ILE A 40 -6.83 12.95 2.55
C ILE A 40 -7.95 11.97 2.17
N LEU A 41 -8.49 12.09 0.96
CA LEU A 41 -9.54 11.17 0.47
C LEU A 41 -9.04 9.71 0.41
N LEU A 42 -7.79 9.51 0.00
CA LEU A 42 -7.17 8.20 -0.07
C LEU A 42 -6.91 7.62 1.33
N GLU A 43 -6.41 8.43 2.25
CA GLU A 43 -6.16 8.03 3.64
C GLU A 43 -7.43 7.54 4.31
N ALA A 44 -8.50 8.33 4.24
CA ALA A 44 -9.80 7.94 4.81
C ALA A 44 -10.34 6.64 4.20
N TRP A 45 -10.15 6.44 2.89
CA TRP A 45 -10.57 5.21 2.22
C TRP A 45 -9.75 4.00 2.67
N LEU A 46 -8.42 4.11 2.71
CA LEU A 46 -7.53 3.04 3.14
C LEU A 46 -7.66 2.73 4.63
N GLU A 47 -7.89 3.73 5.47
CA GLU A 47 -8.18 3.55 6.90
C GLU A 47 -9.44 2.71 7.09
N GLY A 48 -10.54 3.04 6.41
CA GLY A 48 -11.78 2.25 6.47
C GLY A 48 -11.57 0.79 6.04
N TRP A 49 -10.75 0.56 5.01
CA TRP A 49 -10.37 -0.80 4.60
C TRP A 49 -9.46 -1.50 5.61
N SER A 50 -8.52 -0.78 6.22
CA SER A 50 -7.62 -1.31 7.25
C SER A 50 -8.41 -1.89 8.42
N TRP A 51 -9.40 -1.14 8.93
CA TRP A 51 -10.30 -1.62 9.98
C TRP A 51 -11.17 -2.80 9.53
N SER A 52 -11.74 -2.72 8.32
CA SER A 52 -12.59 -3.79 7.79
C SER A 52 -11.81 -5.10 7.62
N LEU A 53 -10.57 -5.02 7.15
CA LEU A 53 -9.68 -6.18 6.97
C LEU A 53 -9.22 -6.74 8.31
N ALA A 54 -8.91 -5.89 9.30
CA ALA A 54 -8.56 -6.32 10.65
C ALA A 54 -9.70 -7.12 11.30
N GLU A 55 -10.94 -6.66 11.15
CA GLU A 55 -12.12 -7.40 11.66
C GLU A 55 -12.28 -8.74 10.95
N LEU A 56 -12.17 -8.78 9.62
CA LEU A 56 -12.23 -10.05 8.87
C LEU A 56 -11.10 -11.01 9.26
N ASN A 57 -9.90 -10.49 9.52
CA ASN A 57 -8.77 -11.29 9.98
C ASN A 57 -9.03 -11.87 11.37
N TYR A 58 -9.57 -11.06 12.29
CA TYR A 58 -9.98 -11.51 13.62
C TYR A 58 -11.00 -12.64 13.56
N GLN A 59 -12.05 -12.50 12.72
CA GLN A 59 -13.07 -13.54 12.57
C GLN A 59 -12.51 -14.86 12.03
N ARG A 60 -11.46 -14.82 11.22
CA ARG A 60 -10.84 -16.02 10.63
C ARG A 60 -9.79 -16.67 11.53
N THR A 61 -9.08 -15.89 12.33
CA THR A 61 -7.85 -16.36 12.99
C THR A 61 -7.85 -16.18 14.51
N GLY A 62 -8.74 -15.34 15.04
CA GLY A 62 -8.75 -14.93 16.44
C GLY A 62 -7.72 -13.86 16.82
N TYR A 63 -6.86 -13.41 15.89
CA TYR A 63 -5.86 -12.38 16.14
C TYR A 63 -6.47 -10.98 16.02
N ARG A 64 -6.25 -10.16 17.06
CA ARG A 64 -6.67 -8.75 17.08
C ARG A 64 -5.55 -7.85 16.57
N SER A 65 -5.92 -6.78 15.88
CA SER A 65 -5.02 -5.75 15.38
C SER A 65 -5.77 -4.42 15.26
N ASP A 66 -5.07 -3.31 15.43
CA ASP A 66 -5.63 -1.95 15.33
C ASP A 66 -5.55 -1.45 13.87
N GLY A 67 -6.10 -2.24 12.96
CA GLY A 67 -5.92 -2.10 11.51
C GLY A 67 -4.95 -3.14 10.94
N LEU A 68 -5.05 -3.39 9.63
CA LEU A 68 -4.27 -4.41 8.92
C LEU A 68 -3.40 -3.84 7.79
N LEU A 69 -3.56 -2.57 7.42
CA LEU A 69 -2.74 -1.93 6.40
C LEU A 69 -1.69 -1.03 7.06
N ASP A 70 -0.42 -1.24 6.73
CA ASP A 70 0.65 -0.25 6.93
C ASP A 70 0.93 0.41 5.57
N VAL A 71 0.73 1.72 5.48
CA VAL A 71 0.73 2.44 4.19
C VAL A 71 1.76 3.57 4.21
N HIS A 72 2.73 3.48 3.31
CA HIS A 72 3.70 4.53 3.06
C HIS A 72 3.43 5.21 1.73
N TYR A 73 3.53 6.53 1.72
CA TYR A 73 3.21 7.34 0.56
C TYR A 73 4.45 8.05 0.05
N LEU A 74 4.63 8.02 -1.26
CA LEU A 74 5.78 8.59 -1.95
C LEU A 74 5.32 9.56 -3.01
N THR A 75 5.99 10.70 -3.10
CA THR A 75 5.88 11.68 -4.19
C THR A 75 6.85 11.34 -5.32
N ASP A 76 6.78 12.08 -6.43
CA ASP A 76 7.78 11.97 -7.49
C ASP A 76 9.19 12.31 -6.97
N GLU A 77 9.29 13.30 -6.07
CA GLU A 77 10.54 13.74 -5.45
C GLU A 77 11.13 12.66 -4.54
N ASP A 78 10.29 11.93 -3.79
CA ASP A 78 10.75 10.82 -2.95
C ASP A 78 11.33 9.68 -3.79
N ILE A 79 10.65 9.34 -4.89
CA ILE A 79 11.10 8.30 -5.82
C ILE A 79 12.39 8.72 -6.52
N ALA A 80 12.49 9.98 -6.94
CA ALA A 80 13.69 10.51 -7.59
C ALA A 80 14.92 10.51 -6.67
N ARG A 81 14.72 10.76 -5.37
CA ARG A 81 15.79 10.65 -4.37
C ARG A 81 16.20 9.19 -4.14
N GLY A 82 15.25 8.26 -4.20
CA GLY A 82 15.52 6.83 -4.06
C GLY A 82 15.88 6.41 -2.63
N ASP A 83 15.58 7.24 -1.64
CA ASP A 83 15.90 6.99 -0.24
C ASP A 83 14.75 6.25 0.49
N SER A 84 15.08 5.58 1.59
CA SER A 84 14.09 4.90 2.46
C SER A 84 13.21 3.90 1.68
N TYR A 85 11.88 4.02 1.78
CA TYR A 85 10.95 3.11 1.11
C TYR A 85 10.98 3.19 -0.43
N ALA A 86 11.38 4.33 -0.99
CA ALA A 86 11.53 4.47 -2.45
C ALA A 86 12.60 3.54 -3.01
N ALA A 87 13.65 3.24 -2.23
CA ALA A 87 14.72 2.32 -2.61
C ALA A 87 14.22 0.90 -2.93
N ARG A 88 13.03 0.51 -2.45
CA ARG A 88 12.43 -0.80 -2.72
C ARG A 88 11.84 -0.90 -4.14
N ILE A 89 11.61 0.23 -4.82
CA ILE A 89 11.07 0.26 -6.17
C ILE A 89 12.20 -0.09 -7.16
N GLY A 90 12.11 -1.27 -7.78
CA GLY A 90 13.13 -1.74 -8.73
C GLY A 90 14.40 -2.30 -8.08
N ALA A 91 14.39 -2.54 -6.77
CA ALA A 91 15.52 -3.16 -6.07
C ALA A 91 15.83 -4.57 -6.61
N VAL A 92 17.10 -4.99 -6.56
CA VAL A 92 17.50 -6.36 -6.93
C VAL A 92 17.02 -7.38 -5.89
N THR A 93 17.07 -7.00 -4.61
CA THR A 93 16.69 -7.86 -3.48
C THR A 93 15.51 -7.25 -2.75
N ASP A 94 14.50 -8.07 -2.46
CA ASP A 94 13.29 -7.69 -1.74
C ASP A 94 12.55 -6.46 -2.31
N ALA A 95 12.44 -6.41 -3.64
CA ALA A 95 11.70 -5.38 -4.34
C ALA A 95 10.23 -5.33 -3.94
N ALA A 96 9.68 -4.11 -3.86
CA ALA A 96 8.25 -3.92 -3.79
C ALA A 96 7.61 -4.40 -5.10
N ARG A 97 6.57 -5.23 -4.99
CA ARG A 97 5.88 -5.81 -6.14
C ARG A 97 4.80 -4.83 -6.63
N PRO A 98 4.84 -4.36 -7.89
CA PRO A 98 3.78 -3.52 -8.42
C PRO A 98 2.45 -4.27 -8.46
N LEU A 99 1.38 -3.57 -8.06
CA LEU A 99 0.01 -4.03 -8.16
C LEU A 99 -0.68 -3.33 -9.34
N ASP A 100 -1.46 -4.11 -10.10
CA ASP A 100 -2.26 -3.54 -11.17
C ASP A 100 -3.41 -2.72 -10.57
N LEU A 101 -3.49 -1.46 -10.97
CA LEU A 101 -4.49 -0.51 -10.50
C LEU A 101 -5.78 -0.53 -11.32
N GLY A 102 -5.86 -1.39 -12.34
CA GLY A 102 -7.04 -1.52 -13.18
C GLY A 102 -7.32 -0.23 -13.94
N GLY A 103 -6.49 0.06 -14.94
CA GLY A 103 -6.85 1.02 -15.98
C GLY A 103 -7.81 0.35 -16.96
N ARG A 104 -8.89 1.03 -17.36
CA ARG A 104 -9.64 0.61 -18.55
C ARG A 104 -8.61 0.58 -19.68
N ALA A 105 -8.37 -0.60 -20.28
CA ALA A 105 -7.51 -0.69 -21.46
C ALA A 105 -7.98 0.39 -22.44
N ALA A 106 -7.09 1.31 -22.80
CA ALA A 106 -7.35 2.21 -23.91
C ALA A 106 -7.51 1.32 -25.14
N GLY A 107 -8.75 1.13 -25.56
CA GLY A 107 -9.10 0.60 -26.88
C GLY A 107 -8.99 1.68 -27.93
#